data_AF-A0A8T5UJH9-F1
#
_entry.id   AF-A0A8T5UJH9-F1
#
_cell.length_a   1.000
_cell.length_b   1.000
_cell.length_c   1.000
_cell.angle_alpha   90.00
_cell.angle_beta   90.00
_cell.angle_gamma   90.00
#
_symmetry.space_group_name_H-M   'P 1'
#
loop_
_entity.id
_entity.type
_entity.pdbx_description
1 polymer ?
#
loop_
_entity_poly.entity_id
_entity_poly.type
_entity_poly.pdbx_seq_one_letter_code
_entity_poly.pdbx_strand_id
1 'polypeptide(L)' 'LHDIESKWLPDLKKFGNEKAPYLLIGNKNDLEEMRAISIEEGQDFSDKVKAVEFMETSAKSGKNVEKAFKNLLLHIIS' A
#
# COMPACT_ATOMS: atom_id res chain seq x y z
N LEU A 1 4.24 -9.04 4.63
CA LEU A 1 5.32 -8.16 4.10
C LEU A 1 6.34 -8.93 3.25
N HIS A 2 6.76 -10.14 3.65
CA HIS A 2 7.70 -10.98 2.90
C HIS A 2 7.42 -11.08 1.38
N ASP A 3 6.19 -11.44 0.98
CA ASP A 3 5.83 -11.58 -0.44
C ASP A 3 5.94 -10.28 -1.23
N ILE A 4 5.78 -9.13 -0.56
CA ILE A 4 5.95 -7.82 -1.19
C ILE A 4 7.42 -7.63 -1.56
N GLU A 5 8.35 -8.01 -0.68
CA GLU A 5 9.78 -7.92 -0.94
C GLU A 5 10.28 -8.98 -1.92
N SER A 6 9.83 -10.23 -1.78
CA SER A 6 10.36 -11.37 -2.53
C SER A 6 9.76 -11.50 -3.92
N LYS A 7 8.57 -10.96 -4.16
CA LYS A 7 7.83 -11.13 -5.42
C LYS A 7 7.30 -9.83 -5.99
N TRP A 8 6.42 -9.11 -5.27
CA TRP A 8 5.66 -8.01 -5.89
C TRP A 8 6.51 -6.79 -6.25
N LEU A 9 7.45 -6.39 -5.40
CA LEU A 9 8.37 -5.30 -5.71
C LEU A 9 9.35 -5.67 -6.83
N PRO A 10 9.97 -6.87 -6.85
CA PRO A 10 10.74 -7.33 -8.00
C PRO A 10 9.94 -7.32 -9.30
N ASP A 11 8.71 -7.85 -9.29
CA ASP A 11 7.85 -7.89 -10.47
C ASP A 11 7.49 -6.47 -10.94
N LEU A 12 7.13 -5.56 -10.01
CA LEU A 12 6.84 -4.17 -10.32
C LEU A 12 8.05 -3.46 -10.95
N LYS A 13 9.27 -3.69 -10.43
CA LYS A 13 10.49 -3.09 -10.99
C LYS A 13 10.88 -3.70 -12.33
N LYS A 14 10.66 -5.00 -12.52
CA LYS A 14 11.05 -5.73 -13.73
C LYS A 14 10.11 -5.46 -14.90
N PHE A 15 8.81 -5.38 -14.64
CA PHE A 15 7.78 -5.30 -15.68
C PHE A 15 7.05 -3.95 -15.72
N GLY A 16 7.13 -3.17 -14.65
CA GLY A 16 6.56 -1.83 -14.57
C GLY A 16 7.55 -0.74 -14.99
N ASN A 17 7.07 0.50 -14.94
CA ASN A 17 7.93 1.66 -15.08
C ASN A 17 8.59 1.96 -13.73
N GLU A 18 9.92 1.97 -13.68
CA GLU A 18 10.69 2.25 -12.46
C GLU A 18 10.34 3.58 -11.79
N LYS A 19 9.82 4.54 -12.54
CA LYS A 19 9.40 5.86 -12.04
C LYS A 19 7.93 5.94 -11.67
N ALA A 20 7.13 4.90 -11.93
CA ALA A 20 5.71 4.95 -11.60
C ALA A 20 5.52 4.94 -10.08
N PRO A 21 4.74 5.88 -9.51
CA PRO A 21 4.43 5.86 -8.10
C PRO A 21 3.53 4.65 -7.78
N TYR A 22 3.65 4.14 -6.56
CA TYR A 22 2.78 3.09 -6.05
C TYR A 22 2.47 3.31 -4.56
N LEU A 23 1.26 2.94 -4.16
CA LEU A 23 0.78 2.99 -2.77
C LEU A 23 0.84 1.61 -2.14
N LEU A 24 1.16 1.56 -0.86
CA LEU A 24 1.05 0.37 -0.04
C LEU A 24 -0.30 0.37 0.68
N ILE A 25 -1.11 -0.68 0.50
CA ILE A 25 -2.46 -0.76 1.08
C ILE A 25 -2.56 -1.91 2.09
N GLY A 26 -2.84 -1.57 3.34
CA GLY A 26 -3.27 -2.52 4.39
C GLY A 26 -4.79 -2.71 4.31
N ASN A 27 -5.26 -3.71 3.56
CA ASN A 27 -6.70 -3.97 3.45
C ASN A 27 -7.23 -4.81 4.61
N LYS A 28 -8.56 -4.82 4.79
CA LYS A 28 -9.32 -5.55 5.83
C LYS A 28 -9.13 -4.99 7.24
N ASN A 29 -8.96 -3.67 7.37
CA ASN A 29 -8.86 -3.03 8.69
C ASN A 29 -10.17 -3.09 9.52
N ASP A 30 -11.25 -3.68 8.99
CA ASP A 30 -12.42 -4.07 9.78
C ASP A 30 -12.18 -5.29 10.69
N LEU A 31 -11.09 -6.03 10.49
CA LEU A 31 -10.72 -7.22 11.26
C LEU A 31 -9.67 -6.89 12.34
N GLU A 32 -9.94 -5.88 13.17
CA GLU A 32 -8.99 -5.35 14.16
C GLU A 32 -8.49 -6.43 15.14
N GLU A 33 -9.38 -7.31 15.61
CA GLU A 33 -9.03 -8.42 16.51
C GLU A 33 -8.10 -9.48 15.88
N MET A 34 -7.97 -9.49 14.55
CA MET A 34 -7.07 -10.37 13.80
C MET A 34 -5.90 -9.59 13.18
N ARG A 35 -5.60 -8.40 13.69
CA ARG A 35 -4.50 -7.58 13.19
C ARG A 35 -3.16 -8.31 13.39
N ALA A 36 -2.53 -8.66 12.28
CA ALA A 36 -1.20 -9.27 12.27
C ALA A 36 -0.07 -8.24 12.06
N ILE A 37 -0.38 -7.07 11.50
CA ILE A 37 0.58 -6.00 11.17
C ILE A 37 0.07 -4.71 11.81
N SER A 38 0.91 -4.08 12.62
CA SER A 38 0.57 -2.79 13.22
C SER A 38 0.58 -1.66 12.17
N ILE A 39 -0.06 -0.55 12.50
CA ILE A 39 -0.04 0.64 11.62
C ILE A 39 1.40 1.15 11.46
N GLU A 40 2.17 1.17 12.56
CA GLU A 40 3.57 1.58 12.59
C GLU A 40 4.43 0.67 11.69
N GLU A 41 4.29 -0.66 11.80
CA GLU A 41 5.04 -1.59 10.96
C GLU A 41 4.70 -1.42 9.47
N GLY A 42 3.43 -1.16 9.15
CA GLY A 42 3.00 -0.86 7.78
C GLY A 42 3.60 0.44 7.24
N GLN A 43 3.68 1.48 8.07
CA GLN A 43 4.30 2.75 7.72
C GLN A 43 5.81 2.62 7.52
N ASP A 44 6.51 2.01 8.48
CA ASP A 44 7.96 1.76 8.40
C ASP A 44 8.31 0.95 7.15
N PHE A 45 7.49 -0.06 6.83
CA PHE A 45 7.70 -0.85 5.63
C PHE A 45 7.46 -0.05 4.34
N SER A 46 6.45 0.83 4.30
CA SER A 46 6.21 1.73 3.17
C SER A 46 7.42 2.62 2.90
N ASP A 47 7.99 3.21 3.97
CA ASP A 47 9.17 4.07 3.87
C ASP A 47 10.39 3.28 3.39
N LYS A 48 10.59 2.07 3.93
CA LYS A 48 11.67 1.15 3.51
C LYS A 48 11.61 0.85 2.02
N VAL A 49 10.42 0.56 1.47
CA VAL A 49 10.27 0.17 0.07
C VAL A 49 10.15 1.36 -0.87
N LYS A 50 9.96 2.57 -0.33
CA LYS A 50 9.74 3.82 -1.07
C LYS A 50 8.40 3.84 -1.81
N ALA A 51 7.35 3.31 -1.18
CA ALA A 51 5.99 3.61 -1.61
C ALA A 51 5.67 5.07 -1.32
N VAL A 52 4.75 5.68 -2.09
CA VAL A 52 4.43 7.11 -1.91
C VAL A 52 3.65 7.38 -0.63
N GLU A 53 2.88 6.40 -0.17
CA GLU A 53 2.09 6.46 1.07
C GLU A 53 1.65 5.04 1.47
N PHE A 54 1.45 4.85 2.77
CA PHE A 54 0.76 3.70 3.35
C PHE A 54 -0.67 4.10 3.74
N MET A 55 -1.66 3.27 3.41
CA MET A 55 -3.04 3.50 3.81
C MET A 55 -3.76 2.21 4.22
N GLU A 56 -4.45 2.26 5.35
CA GLU A 56 -5.36 1.18 5.74
C GLU A 56 -6.74 1.38 5.15
N THR A 57 -7.30 0.30 4.59
CA THR A 57 -8.61 0.29 3.93
C THR A 57 -9.45 -0.90 4.37
N SER A 58 -10.76 -0.81 4.15
CA SER A 58 -11.64 -1.97 4.16
C SER A 58 -12.50 -1.95 2.90
N ALA A 59 -12.26 -2.91 2.02
CA ALA A 59 -13.14 -3.16 0.87
C ALA A 59 -14.56 -3.55 1.31
N LYS A 60 -14.72 -4.16 2.49
CA LYS A 60 -16.02 -4.59 3.03
C LYS A 60 -16.87 -3.41 3.47
N SER A 61 -16.30 -2.46 4.19
CA SER A 61 -17.03 -1.27 4.67
C SER A 61 -16.92 -0.06 3.76
N GLY A 62 -16.08 -0.12 2.72
CA GLY A 62 -15.74 1.01 1.85
C GLY A 62 -14.78 2.02 2.48
N LYS A 63 -14.32 1.80 3.72
CA LYS A 63 -13.45 2.75 4.44
C LYS A 63 -12.15 2.96 3.68
N ASN A 64 -11.84 4.23 3.39
CA ASN A 64 -10.63 4.71 2.72
C ASN A 64 -10.39 4.19 1.29
N VAL A 65 -11.27 3.37 0.71
CA VAL A 65 -11.06 2.81 -0.63
C VAL A 65 -10.99 3.93 -1.67
N GLU A 66 -11.98 4.82 -1.69
CA GLU A 66 -12.00 5.96 -2.64
C GLU A 66 -10.81 6.90 -2.41
N LYS A 67 -10.45 7.13 -1.15
CA LYS A 67 -9.30 7.98 -0.79
C LYS A 67 -7.99 7.40 -1.33
N ALA A 68 -7.78 6.09 -1.24
CA ALA A 68 -6.58 5.43 -1.76
C ALA A 68 -6.41 5.66 -3.27
N PHE A 69 -7.49 5.50 -4.06
CA PHE A 69 -7.45 5.76 -5.50
C PHE A 69 -7.20 7.24 -5.81
N LYS A 70 -7.87 8.16 -5.12
CA LYS A 70 -7.65 9.60 -5.29
C LYS A 70 -6.20 10.00 -4.98
N ASN A 71 -5.64 9.49 -3.89
CA ASN A 71 -4.25 9.78 -3.51
C ASN A 71 -3.26 9.26 -4.55
N LEU A 72 -3.47 8.06 -5.12
CA LEU A 72 -2.62 7.56 -6.20
C LEU A 72 -2.64 8.49 -7.42
N LEU A 73 -3.85 8.89 -7.84
CA LEU A 73 -4.01 9.79 -8.98
C LEU A 73 -3.32 11.13 -8.75
N LEU A 74 -3.42 11.70 -7.53
CA LEU A 74 -2.72 12.93 -7.18
C LEU A 74 -1.19 12.82 -7.37
N HIS A 75 -0.58 11.70 -6.96
CA HIS A 75 0.85 11.47 -7.14
C HIS A 75 1.27 11.18 -8.58
N ILE A 76 0.34 10.78 -9.46
CA ILE A 76 0.61 10.56 -10.89
C ILE A 76 0.58 11.89 -11.65
N ILE A 77 -0.29 12.82 -11.25
CA ILE A 77 -0.48 14.11 -11.96
C ILE A 77 0.41 15.24 -11.44
N SER A 78 0.99 15.11 -10.24
CA SER A 78 1.93 16.05 -9.63
C SER A 78 3.36 15.80 -10.09
#